data_AF-A0A6B9FEW6-F1
#
_entry.id   AF-A0A6B9FEW6-F1
#
_cell.length_a   1.000
_cell.length_b   1.000
_cell.length_c   1.000
_cell.angle_alpha   90.00
_cell.angle_beta   90.00
_cell.angle_gamma   90.00
#
_symmetry.space_group_name_H-M   'P 1'
#
loop_
_entity.id
_entity.type
_entity.pdbx_description
1 polymer ?
#
loop_
_entity_poly.entity_id
_entity_poly.type
_entity_poly.pdbx_seq_one_letter_code
_entity_poly.pdbx_strand_id
1 'polypeptide(L)' 'MWGRYTRPNGVLNEHTKTVHKHELGSTDLHTVCGVTHHLASDHLRRITVERAVSDHGATKCGRCFEGGGGY' A
#
# COMPACT_ATOMS: atom_id res chain seq x y z
N MET A 1 -2.70 1.88 -29.31
CA MET A 1 -3.41 0.74 -28.67
C MET A 1 -2.49 0.15 -27.60
N TRP A 2 -3.05 -0.33 -26.48
CA TRP A 2 -2.42 -0.84 -25.25
C TRP A 2 -1.83 0.29 -24.36
N GLY A 3 -2.47 0.83 -23.32
CA GLY A 3 -3.49 0.27 -22.44
C GLY A 3 -2.83 -0.47 -21.28
N ARG A 4 -2.69 0.20 -20.11
CA ARG A 4 -2.71 -0.34 -18.73
C ARG A 4 -2.08 0.68 -17.79
N TYR A 5 -2.91 1.54 -17.19
CA TYR A 5 -2.60 2.13 -15.90
C TYR A 5 -2.21 0.98 -14.97
N THR A 6 -0.95 0.93 -14.59
CA THR A 6 -0.43 0.05 -13.53
C THR A 6 -1.34 0.31 -12.32
N ARG A 7 -2.20 -0.66 -11.98
CA ARG A 7 -2.97 -0.61 -10.75
C ARG A 7 -1.98 -0.28 -9.62
N PRO A 8 -2.25 0.73 -8.77
CA PRO A 8 -1.27 1.16 -7.79
C PRO A 8 -0.92 -0.05 -6.91
N ASN A 9 0.31 -0.52 -7.05
CA ASN A 9 0.83 -1.58 -6.21
C ASN A 9 0.81 -1.03 -4.78
N GLY A 10 0.01 -1.66 -3.94
CA GLY A 10 -0.16 -1.32 -2.54
C GLY A 10 0.56 -2.33 -1.66
N VAL A 11 1.01 -1.86 -0.51
CA VAL A 11 1.44 -2.72 0.60
C VAL A 11 0.43 -2.51 1.72
N LEU A 12 -0.34 -3.56 2.03
CA LEU A 12 -1.25 -3.58 3.16
C LEU A 12 -0.45 -3.95 4.41
N ASN A 13 -0.48 -3.06 5.40
CA ASN A 13 -0.17 -3.40 6.77
C ASN A 13 -1.40 -4.09 7.36
N GLU A 14 -1.31 -5.39 7.58
CA GLU A 14 -2.44 -6.19 8.08
C GLU A 14 -2.75 -5.89 9.56
N HIS A 15 -1.76 -5.40 10.32
CA HIS A 15 -1.91 -5.03 11.73
C HIS A 15 -2.69 -3.73 11.90
N THR A 16 -2.34 -2.68 11.15
CA THR A 16 -3.03 -1.38 11.24
C THR A 16 -4.18 -1.22 10.27
N LYS A 17 -4.41 -2.22 9.40
CA LYS A 17 -5.34 -2.15 8.26
C LYS A 17 -5.15 -0.89 7.45
N THR A 18 -3.89 -0.57 7.13
CA THR A 18 -3.53 0.61 6.34
C THR A 18 -2.82 0.18 5.08
N VAL A 19 -3.24 0.71 3.93
CA VAL A 19 -2.57 0.48 2.66
C VAL A 19 -1.65 1.64 2.33
N HIS A 20 -0.43 1.30 1.95
CA HIS A 20 0.66 2.19 1.57
C HIS A 20 0.99 2.00 0.09
N LYS A 21 1.55 3.03 -0.55
CA LYS A 21 2.00 2.92 -1.94
C LYS A 21 3.33 2.17 -1.99
N HIS A 22 3.39 1.10 -2.77
CA HIS A 22 4.61 0.35 -3.02
C HIS A 22 5.59 1.20 -3.85
N GLU A 23 6.87 1.14 -3.50
CA GLU A 23 7.92 1.78 -4.27
C GLU A 23 8.22 0.97 -5.55
N LEU A 24 8.01 1.60 -6.71
CA LEU A 24 8.29 0.97 -8.00
C LEU A 24 9.81 0.86 -8.19
N GLY A 25 10.28 -0.37 -8.37
CA GLY A 25 11.71 -0.67 -8.57
C GLY A 25 12.37 -1.36 -7.38
N SER A 26 11.68 -1.47 -6.24
CA SER A 26 12.13 -2.28 -5.11
C SER A 26 11.51 -3.68 -5.16
N THR A 27 12.34 -4.71 -5.06
CA THR A 27 11.90 -6.11 -4.90
C THR A 27 11.20 -6.34 -3.57
N ASP A 28 11.60 -5.58 -2.56
CA ASP A 28 11.10 -5.65 -1.19
C ASP A 28 9.75 -4.95 -1.02
N LEU A 29 9.09 -5.19 0.11
CA LEU A 29 7.83 -4.55 0.50
C LEU A 29 8.05 -3.10 0.99
N HIS A 30 8.91 -2.37 0.28
CA HIS A 30 9.19 -0.98 0.53
C HIS A 30 8.02 -0.11 0.10
N THR A 31 7.69 0.82 0.98
CA THR A 31 6.63 1.79 0.73
C THR A 31 7.25 3.16 0.55
N VAL A 32 6.66 3.95 -0.34
CA VAL A 32 7.14 5.31 -0.64
C VAL A 32 7.17 6.19 0.62
N CYS A 33 6.26 5.96 1.56
CA CYS A 33 6.24 6.70 2.84
C CYS A 33 7.28 6.24 3.87
N GLY A 34 8.01 5.16 3.60
CA GLY A 34 9.03 4.59 4.49
C GLY A 34 8.49 3.92 5.75
N VAL A 35 7.20 4.02 6.09
CA VAL A 35 6.66 3.53 7.39
C VAL A 35 6.83 2.01 7.56
N THR A 36 6.95 1.26 6.47
CA THR A 36 7.12 -0.19 6.51
C THR A 36 8.57 -0.67 6.64
N HIS A 37 9.57 0.21 6.70
CA HIS A 37 10.99 -0.20 6.75
C HIS A 37 11.39 -0.95 8.03
N HIS A 38 10.70 -0.70 9.15
CA HIS A 38 10.91 -1.40 10.42
C HIS A 38 9.92 -2.54 10.66
N LEU A 39 8.97 -2.75 9.75
CA LEU A 39 7.95 -3.77 9.91
C LEU A 39 8.44 -5.08 9.31
N ALA A 40 8.32 -6.15 10.09
CA ALA A 40 8.58 -7.50 9.59
C ALA A 40 7.64 -7.79 8.40
N SER A 41 8.20 -8.37 7.34
CA SER A 41 7.48 -8.69 6.10
C SER A 41 6.28 -9.61 6.33
N ASP A 42 6.25 -10.37 7.42
CA ASP A 42 5.14 -11.24 7.82
C ASP A 42 3.81 -10.50 8.07
N HIS A 43 3.85 -9.19 8.32
CA HIS A 43 2.63 -8.37 8.50
C HIS A 43 2.33 -7.47 7.31
N LEU A 44 3.11 -7.61 6.24
CA LEU A 44 3.02 -6.79 5.03
C LEU A 44 2.59 -7.66 3.86
N ARG A 45 1.49 -7.28 3.23
CA ARG A 45 0.97 -8.01 2.08
C ARG A 45 0.95 -7.11 0.85
N ARG A 46 1.58 -7.55 -0.24
CA ARG A 46 1.45 -6.88 -1.54
C ARG A 46 0.04 -7.13 -2.08
N ILE A 47 -0.70 -6.04 -2.30
CA ILE A 47 -2.09 -6.08 -2.75
C ILE A 47 -2.40 -4.82 -3.56
N THR A 48 -3.46 -4.82 -4.39
CA THR A 48 -3.91 -3.57 -5.00
C THR A 48 -4.60 -2.70 -3.96
N VAL A 49 -4.44 -1.37 -4.06
CA VAL A 49 -5.11 -0.43 -3.15
C VAL A 49 -6.63 -0.64 -3.12
N GLU A 50 -7.23 -0.88 -4.28
CA GLU A 50 -8.66 -1.18 -4.41
C GLU A 50 -9.07 -2.40 -3.59
N ARG A 51 -8.33 -3.51 -3.68
CA ARG A 51 -8.63 -4.72 -2.90
C ARG A 51 -8.35 -4.52 -1.41
N ALA A 52 -7.32 -3.76 -1.04
CA ALA A 52 -7.08 -3.46 0.36
C ALA A 52 -8.27 -2.73 1.00
N VAL A 53 -8.84 -1.75 0.30
CA VAL A 53 -10.01 -1.01 0.80
C VAL A 53 -11.28 -1.86 0.76
N SER A 54 -11.54 -2.55 -0.36
CA SER A 54 -12.79 -3.30 -0.55
C SER A 54 -12.86 -4.63 0.19
N ASP A 55 -11.75 -5.38 0.22
CA ASP A 55 -11.70 -6.75 0.76
C ASP A 55 -11.28 -6.77 2.24
N HIS A 56 -10.39 -5.85 2.63
CA HIS A 56 -9.84 -5.80 3.99
C HIS A 56 -10.30 -4.59 4.81
N GLY A 57 -11.16 -3.72 4.25
CA GLY A 57 -11.60 -2.50 4.92
C GLY A 57 -10.45 -1.55 5.25
N ALA A 58 -9.33 -1.64 4.52
CA ALA A 58 -8.12 -0.90 4.86
C ALA A 58 -8.25 0.58 4.52
N THR A 59 -7.66 1.44 5.34
CA THR A 59 -7.59 2.89 5.09
C THR A 59 -6.34 3.22 4.26
N LYS A 60 -6.42 4.27 3.45
CA LYS A 60 -5.28 4.72 2.65
C LYS A 60 -4.34 5.57 3.50
N CYS A 61 -3.05 5.28 3.45
CA CYS A 61 -2.04 6.13 4.08
C CYS A 61 -2.08 7.54 3.47
N GLY A 62 -2.36 8.56 4.28
CA GLY A 62 -2.43 9.95 3.83
C GLY A 62 -1.12 10.53 3.27
N ARG A 63 0.03 9.95 3.63
CA ARG A 63 1.32 10.32 3.00
C ARG A 63 1.52 9.68 1.63
N CYS A 64 0.91 8.53 1.39
CA CYS A 64 1.05 7.80 0.13
C CYS A 64 -0.01 8.19 -0.91
N PHE A 65 -1.18 8.61 -0.45
CA PHE A 65 -2.34 8.90 -1.27
C PHE A 65 -2.92 10.24 -0.83
N GLU A 66 -2.95 11.22 -1.73
CA GLU A 66 -3.71 12.46 -1.52
C GLU A 66 -5.17 12.13 -1.21
N GLY A 67 -5.71 12.70 -0.13
CA GLY A 67 -7.05 12.39 0.39
C GLY A 67 -7.18 11.07 1.16
N GLY A 68 -6.07 10.36 1.42
CA GLY A 68 -6.06 9.29 2.41
C GLY A 68 -6.21 9.88 3.80
N GLY A 69 -7.35 9.63 4.45
CA GLY A 69 -7.60 10.05 5.82
C GLY A 69 -6.59 9.43 6.78
N GLY A 70 -5.49 10.13 7.00
CA GLY A 70 -4.73 10.06 8.24
C GLY A 70 -5.27 11.13 9.17
N TYR A 71 -5.50 10.73 10.42
CA TYR A 71 -5.85 11.53 11.59
C TYR A 71 -5.15 12.89 11.67
#